data_AF-A0A813MBT7-F1
#
_entry.id   AF-A0A813MBT7-F1
#
_cell.length_a   1.000
_cell.length_b   1.000
_cell.length_c   1.000
_cell.angle_alpha   90.00
_cell.angle_beta   90.00
_cell.angle_gamma   90.00
#
_symmetry.space_group_name_H-M   'P 1'
#
loop_
_entity.id
_entity.type
_entity.pdbx_description
1 polymer ?
#
loop_
_entity_poly.entity_id
_entity_poly.type
_entity_poly.pdbx_seq_one_letter_code
_entity_poly.pdbx_strand_id
1 'polypeptide(L)'
;MIPCVFILMNRRRTCDYNFILEAIIKEATKLGLVLDPKKIMTELEFAAINAFKAKFPHAQNKACLFHFAQALFKHFTAPGFFKTEYNNDPKINSWFRRLFCLSLVPVDQITEVWIKILNDKPIFIETNKNKKIDEFLEYFVDTYFEGKFDINLWNHFDTEGPRTNNDIEGYNLKLKNHVSRAHLDIYKSFQVFQTQEHAAFVKYKHALDGKPAQPRKKLNIGRDNEIKIYKKLLKEGNINIDVYVNNLLPFFSFRKNKKKDKAADISDSSDEDGNVLSEVESESENEVEEVDEMGL
;
A
#
# COMPACT_ATOMS: atom_id res chain seq x y z
N MET A 1 15.26 4.99 -3.62
CA MET A 1 14.68 4.62 -4.93
C MET A 1 15.32 5.44 -6.06
N ILE A 2 15.58 4.81 -7.20
CA ILE A 2 15.99 5.43 -8.47
C ILE A 2 14.92 5.03 -9.51
N PRO A 3 14.19 5.99 -10.11
CA PRO A 3 13.23 5.66 -11.16
C PRO A 3 13.99 5.20 -12.41
N CYS A 4 13.60 4.07 -12.99
CA CYS A 4 14.29 3.49 -14.15
C CYS A 4 13.61 3.81 -15.48
N VAL A 5 12.27 3.86 -15.48
CA VAL A 5 11.48 4.07 -16.69
C VAL A 5 10.24 4.90 -16.33
N PHE A 6 9.88 5.86 -17.18
CA PHE A 6 8.61 6.57 -17.14
C PHE A 6 7.74 6.11 -18.30
N ILE A 7 6.48 5.81 -18.02
CA ILE A 7 5.54 5.31 -19.03
C ILE A 7 4.27 6.14 -18.93
N LEU A 8 3.88 6.74 -20.05
CA LEU A 8 2.57 7.37 -20.22
C LEU A 8 1.64 6.35 -20.87
N MET A 9 0.53 6.05 -20.20
CA MET A 9 -0.44 5.05 -20.65
C MET A 9 -1.83 5.65 -20.67
N ASN A 10 -2.59 5.36 -21.73
CA ASN A 10 -4.00 5.77 -21.83
C ASN A 10 -4.95 4.72 -21.22
N ARG A 11 -4.47 3.50 -20.97
CA ARG A 11 -5.24 2.36 -20.47
C ARG A 11 -4.38 1.49 -19.57
N ARG A 12 -5.01 0.78 -18.64
CA ARG A 12 -4.34 -0.07 -17.62
C ARG A 12 -4.85 -1.51 -17.65
N ARG A 13 -4.92 -2.13 -18.83
CA ARG A 13 -5.30 -3.55 -18.97
C ARG A 13 -4.05 -4.43 -18.99
N THR A 14 -4.20 -5.72 -18.71
CA THR A 14 -3.08 -6.68 -18.71
C THR A 14 -2.30 -6.65 -20.03
N CYS A 15 -2.98 -6.54 -21.17
CA CYS A 15 -2.33 -6.43 -22.48
C CYS A 15 -1.47 -5.17 -22.63
N ASP A 16 -1.88 -4.05 -22.02
CA ASP A 16 -1.16 -2.78 -22.09
C ASP A 16 0.15 -2.90 -21.29
N TYR A 17 0.10 -3.47 -20.08
CA TYR A 17 1.31 -3.76 -19.31
C TYR A 17 2.22 -4.78 -19.98
N ASN A 18 1.67 -5.85 -20.56
CA ASN A 18 2.47 -6.84 -21.29
C ASN A 18 3.25 -6.20 -22.43
N PHE A 19 2.62 -5.34 -23.22
CA PHE A 19 3.27 -4.61 -24.32
C PHE A 19 4.44 -3.76 -23.81
N ILE A 20 4.24 -3.05 -22.69
CA ILE A 20 5.30 -2.21 -22.10
C ILE A 20 6.44 -3.04 -21.55
N LEU A 21 6.14 -4.11 -20.82
CA LEU A 21 7.17 -4.98 -20.26
C LEU A 21 7.98 -5.68 -21.36
N GLU A 22 7.35 -6.06 -22.47
CA GLU A 22 8.05 -6.56 -23.66
C GLU A 22 9.00 -5.51 -24.24
N ALA A 23 8.55 -4.26 -24.36
CA ALA A 23 9.39 -3.16 -24.84
C ALA A 23 10.61 -2.93 -23.91
N ILE A 24 10.39 -2.96 -22.59
CA ILE A 24 11.46 -2.81 -21.59
C ILE A 24 12.45 -3.97 -21.65
N ILE A 25 11.97 -5.22 -21.71
CA ILE A 25 12.83 -6.42 -21.81
C ILE A 25 13.64 -6.38 -23.10
N LYS A 26 13.01 -6.01 -24.23
CA LYS A 26 13.68 -5.87 -25.52
C LYS A 26 14.79 -4.83 -25.47
N GLU A 27 14.54 -3.67 -24.85
CA GLU A 27 15.55 -2.62 -24.73
C GLU A 27 16.69 -3.02 -23.81
N ALA A 28 16.40 -3.64 -22.67
CA ALA A 28 17.41 -4.20 -21.78
C ALA A 28 18.30 -5.23 -22.52
N THR A 29 17.71 -6.09 -23.33
CA THR A 29 18.44 -7.10 -24.11
C THR A 29 19.40 -6.45 -25.12
N LYS A 30 19.00 -5.37 -25.79
CA LYS A 30 19.89 -4.62 -26.69
C LYS A 30 21.10 -4.03 -25.97
N LEU A 31 20.93 -3.67 -24.70
CA LEU A 31 22.00 -3.17 -23.83
C LEU A 31 22.84 -4.30 -23.21
N GLY A 32 22.60 -5.57 -23.58
CA GLY A 32 23.28 -6.73 -23.01
C GLY A 32 22.84 -7.06 -21.57
N LEU A 33 21.70 -6.53 -21.12
CA LEU A 33 21.15 -6.75 -19.79
C LEU A 33 20.07 -7.83 -19.83
N VAL A 34 20.10 -8.71 -18.83
CA VAL A 34 19.02 -9.68 -18.56
C VAL A 34 18.26 -9.22 -17.32
N LEU A 35 16.97 -8.97 -17.48
CA LEU A 35 16.10 -8.60 -16.36
C LEU A 35 15.62 -9.87 -15.66
N ASP A 36 16.22 -10.19 -14.51
CA ASP A 36 15.84 -11.32 -13.66
C ASP A 36 15.56 -10.86 -12.21
N PRO A 37 14.44 -10.15 -11.98
CA PRO A 37 14.10 -9.66 -10.65
C PRO A 37 13.72 -10.82 -9.72
N LYS A 38 14.38 -10.91 -8.56
CA LYS A 38 14.01 -11.90 -7.53
C LYS A 38 12.65 -11.61 -6.88
N LYS A 39 12.28 -10.34 -6.82
CA LYS A 39 11.05 -9.86 -6.19
C LYS A 39 10.48 -8.69 -6.96
N ILE A 40 9.17 -8.71 -7.16
CA ILE A 40 8.41 -7.63 -7.78
C ILE A 40 7.33 -7.21 -6.78
N MET A 41 7.25 -5.91 -6.53
CA MET A 41 6.19 -5.31 -5.72
C MET A 41 5.37 -4.37 -6.58
N THR A 42 4.06 -4.58 -6.62
CA THR A 42 3.13 -3.73 -7.36
C THR A 42 2.08 -3.15 -6.41
N GLU A 43 1.33 -2.15 -6.88
CA GLU A 43 0.04 -1.81 -6.28
C GLU A 43 -0.92 -3.02 -6.38
N LEU A 44 -2.06 -2.93 -5.69
CA LEU A 44 -3.09 -3.98 -5.71
C LEU A 44 -3.94 -3.92 -7.00
N GLU A 45 -3.26 -3.89 -8.15
CA GLU A 45 -3.85 -3.78 -9.48
C GLU A 45 -3.71 -5.10 -10.24
N PHE A 46 -4.83 -5.78 -10.46
CA PHE A 46 -4.85 -7.13 -11.04
C PHE A 46 -4.19 -7.20 -12.43
N ALA A 47 -4.38 -6.18 -13.27
CA ALA A 47 -3.81 -6.11 -14.61
C ALA A 47 -2.27 -6.08 -14.58
N ALA A 48 -1.69 -5.22 -13.75
CA ALA A 48 -0.25 -5.11 -13.58
C ALA A 48 0.33 -6.41 -12.98
N ILE A 49 -0.27 -6.94 -11.92
CA ILE A 49 0.15 -8.18 -11.27
C ILE A 49 0.22 -9.34 -12.28
N ASN A 50 -0.81 -9.52 -13.10
CA ASN A 50 -0.84 -10.60 -14.08
C ASN A 50 0.23 -10.43 -15.16
N ALA A 51 0.47 -9.20 -15.63
CA ALA A 51 1.52 -8.95 -16.61
C ALA A 51 2.92 -9.23 -16.04
N PHE A 52 3.21 -8.80 -14.81
CA PHE A 52 4.49 -9.09 -14.17
C PHE A 52 4.67 -10.59 -13.88
N LYS A 53 3.62 -11.30 -13.42
CA LYS A 53 3.66 -12.76 -13.26
C LYS A 53 3.94 -13.48 -14.57
N ALA A 54 3.33 -13.04 -15.67
CA ALA A 54 3.54 -13.64 -16.98
C ALA A 54 4.94 -13.40 -17.53
N LYS A 55 5.52 -12.20 -17.31
CA LYS A 55 6.85 -11.83 -17.82
C LYS A 55 8.01 -12.26 -16.93
N PHE A 56 7.79 -12.40 -15.63
CA PHE A 56 8.80 -12.77 -14.65
C PHE A 56 8.25 -13.88 -13.72
N PRO A 57 8.04 -15.10 -14.23
CA PRO A 57 7.39 -16.18 -13.47
C PRO A 57 8.22 -16.66 -12.27
N HIS A 58 9.54 -16.45 -12.30
CA HIS A 58 10.44 -16.81 -11.20
C HIS A 58 10.54 -15.73 -10.11
N ALA A 59 10.02 -14.53 -10.37
CA ALA A 59 10.01 -13.46 -9.39
C ALA A 59 8.95 -13.71 -8.32
N GLN A 60 9.30 -13.48 -7.07
CA GLN A 60 8.30 -13.40 -6.01
C GLN A 60 7.46 -12.13 -6.20
N ASN A 61 6.21 -12.31 -6.61
CA ASN A 61 5.26 -11.21 -6.77
C ASN A 61 4.59 -10.92 -5.43
N LYS A 62 4.60 -9.65 -5.02
CA LYS A 62 3.94 -9.16 -3.80
C LYS A 62 3.11 -7.93 -4.13
N ALA A 63 1.91 -7.85 -3.56
CA ALA A 63 1.20 -6.58 -3.49
C ALA A 63 1.88 -5.68 -2.45
N CYS A 64 1.77 -4.37 -2.62
CA CYS A 64 2.22 -3.45 -1.61
C CYS A 64 1.31 -3.51 -0.38
N LEU A 65 1.89 -3.70 0.81
CA LEU A 65 1.15 -3.76 2.08
C LEU A 65 0.32 -2.50 2.34
N PHE A 66 0.83 -1.33 1.94
CA PHE A 66 0.09 -0.06 2.05
C PHE A 66 -1.20 -0.10 1.23
N HIS A 67 -1.10 -0.49 -0.03
CA HIS A 67 -2.23 -0.51 -0.95
C HIS A 67 -3.26 -1.58 -0.57
N PHE A 68 -2.80 -2.72 -0.03
CA PHE A 68 -3.66 -3.71 0.60
C PHE A 68 -4.45 -3.11 1.78
N ALA A 69 -3.75 -2.46 2.72
CA ALA A 69 -4.41 -1.84 3.87
C ALA A 69 -5.35 -0.70 3.43
N GLN A 70 -4.97 0.05 2.39
CA GLN A 70 -5.77 1.14 1.85
C GLN A 70 -7.06 0.63 1.21
N ALA A 71 -7.00 -0.44 0.41
CA ALA A 71 -8.17 -1.02 -0.24
C ALA A 71 -9.22 -1.46 0.78
N LEU A 72 -8.78 -2.19 1.82
CA LEU A 72 -9.64 -2.61 2.92
C LEU A 72 -10.23 -1.41 3.70
N PHE A 73 -9.40 -0.42 4.03
CA PHE A 73 -9.86 0.78 4.75
C PHE A 73 -10.88 1.58 3.93
N LYS A 74 -10.62 1.80 2.64
CA LYS A 74 -11.55 2.49 1.74
C LYS A 74 -12.88 1.77 1.66
N HIS A 75 -12.90 0.44 1.57
CA HIS A 75 -14.16 -0.31 1.53
C HIS A 75 -14.90 -0.26 2.88
N PHE A 76 -14.21 -0.43 4.00
CA PHE A 76 -14.83 -0.42 5.33
C PHE A 76 -15.35 0.95 5.75
N THR A 77 -14.78 2.03 5.21
CA THR A 77 -15.17 3.41 5.52
C THR A 77 -15.89 4.12 4.38
N ALA A 78 -16.30 3.37 3.35
CA ALA A 78 -17.11 3.88 2.25
C ALA A 78 -18.43 4.50 2.75
N PRO A 79 -19.05 5.42 1.99
CA PRO A 79 -20.35 5.97 2.34
C PRO A 79 -21.37 4.88 2.69
N GLY A 80 -21.98 4.99 3.88
CA GLY A 80 -22.93 4.01 4.40
C GLY A 80 -22.32 2.83 5.17
N PHE A 81 -20.99 2.66 5.22
CA PHE A 81 -20.33 1.65 6.06
C PHE A 81 -19.93 2.25 7.43
N PHE A 82 -18.77 1.89 7.98
CA PHE A 82 -18.44 1.99 9.40
C PHE A 82 -17.43 3.10 9.71
N LYS A 83 -17.39 4.18 8.91
CA LYS A 83 -16.42 5.29 9.14
C LYS A 83 -16.58 5.92 10.52
N THR A 84 -17.82 6.15 10.96
CA THR A 84 -18.11 6.76 12.27
C THR A 84 -17.73 5.82 13.41
N GLU A 85 -18.14 4.56 13.30
CA GLU A 85 -17.86 3.48 14.26
C GLU A 85 -16.36 3.23 14.41
N TYR A 86 -15.64 3.11 13.29
CA TYR A 86 -14.19 2.93 13.28
C TYR A 86 -13.45 4.05 14.04
N ASN A 87 -13.95 5.28 13.93
CA ASN A 87 -13.33 6.47 14.52
C ASN A 87 -13.68 6.67 16.01
N ASN A 88 -14.80 6.12 16.46
CA ASN A 88 -15.37 6.43 17.77
C ASN A 88 -15.43 5.22 18.72
N ASP A 89 -15.36 3.99 18.20
CA ASP A 89 -15.35 2.77 19.00
C ASP A 89 -13.99 2.04 18.89
N PRO A 90 -13.17 2.06 19.96
CA PRO A 90 -11.89 1.35 20.01
C PRO A 90 -12.00 -0.16 19.76
N LYS A 91 -13.12 -0.80 20.09
CA LYS A 91 -13.34 -2.23 19.86
C LYS A 91 -13.48 -2.52 18.37
N ILE A 92 -14.31 -1.73 17.67
CA ILE A 92 -14.48 -1.84 16.21
C ILE A 92 -13.17 -1.50 15.50
N ASN A 93 -12.49 -0.44 15.94
CA ASN A 93 -11.17 -0.08 15.42
C ASN A 93 -10.17 -1.23 15.53
N SER A 94 -10.05 -1.82 16.72
CA SER A 94 -9.10 -2.90 17.00
C SER A 94 -9.47 -4.18 16.25
N TRP A 95 -10.76 -4.54 16.22
CA TRP A 95 -11.27 -5.69 15.46
C TRP A 95 -10.94 -5.55 13.98
N PHE A 96 -11.27 -4.40 13.38
CA PHE A 96 -10.98 -4.14 11.98
C PHE A 96 -9.47 -4.20 11.68
N ARG A 97 -8.63 -3.69 12.59
CA ARG A 97 -7.17 -3.74 12.40
C ARG A 97 -6.57 -5.14 12.45
N ARG A 98 -7.25 -6.13 13.03
CA ARG A 98 -6.82 -7.53 12.94
C ARG A 98 -6.85 -8.06 11.51
N LEU A 99 -7.74 -7.54 10.66
CA LEU A 99 -7.78 -7.89 9.22
C LEU A 99 -6.49 -7.47 8.51
N PHE A 100 -5.93 -6.30 8.84
CA PHE A 100 -4.63 -5.91 8.31
C PHE A 100 -3.50 -6.81 8.81
N CYS A 101 -3.58 -7.23 10.07
CA CYS A 101 -2.58 -8.09 10.69
C CYS A 101 -2.44 -9.44 9.99
N LEU A 102 -3.50 -9.94 9.30
CA LEU A 102 -3.43 -11.17 8.51
C LEU A 102 -2.30 -11.14 7.47
N SER A 103 -1.98 -9.96 6.92
CA SER A 103 -0.85 -9.78 6.00
C SER A 103 0.52 -10.05 6.65
N LEU A 104 0.59 -10.13 7.97
CA LEU A 104 1.80 -10.39 8.73
C LEU A 104 1.66 -11.62 9.61
N VAL A 105 0.67 -12.48 9.39
CA VAL A 105 0.50 -13.77 10.10
C VAL A 105 1.15 -14.89 9.27
N PRO A 106 1.78 -15.90 9.89
CA PRO A 106 2.24 -17.10 9.18
C PRO A 106 1.12 -17.68 8.33
N VAL A 107 1.40 -18.04 7.07
CA VAL A 107 0.35 -18.46 6.12
C VAL A 107 -0.45 -19.66 6.64
N ASP A 108 0.22 -20.59 7.32
CA ASP A 108 -0.36 -21.77 7.98
C ASP A 108 -1.28 -21.44 9.17
N GLN A 109 -1.17 -20.24 9.76
CA GLN A 109 -1.97 -19.78 10.89
C GLN A 109 -3.03 -18.74 10.51
N ILE A 110 -3.13 -18.34 9.24
CA ILE A 110 -4.12 -17.35 8.78
C ILE A 110 -5.55 -17.81 9.09
N THR A 111 -5.87 -19.09 8.84
CA THR A 111 -7.21 -19.64 9.09
C THR A 111 -7.57 -19.57 10.58
N GLU A 112 -6.63 -19.84 11.48
CA GLU A 112 -6.86 -19.74 12.93
C GLU A 112 -7.21 -18.30 13.33
N VAL A 113 -6.41 -17.33 12.88
CA VAL A 113 -6.64 -15.91 13.18
C VAL A 113 -7.95 -15.43 12.55
N TRP A 114 -8.28 -15.88 11.35
CA TRP A 114 -9.53 -15.54 10.67
C TRP A 114 -10.76 -16.01 11.46
N ILE A 115 -10.77 -17.25 11.95
CA ILE A 115 -11.87 -17.77 12.78
C ILE A 115 -12.06 -16.91 14.04
N LYS A 116 -10.97 -16.47 14.67
CA LYS A 116 -11.05 -15.57 15.84
C LYS A 116 -11.62 -14.20 15.46
N ILE A 117 -11.27 -13.65 14.30
CA ILE A 117 -11.86 -12.40 13.80
C ILE A 117 -13.38 -12.55 13.59
N LEU A 118 -13.83 -13.70 13.06
CA LEU A 118 -15.26 -13.99 12.88
C LEU A 118 -16.00 -14.12 14.22
N ASN A 119 -15.41 -14.82 15.19
CA ASN A 119 -15.99 -15.01 16.52
C ASN A 119 -16.09 -13.69 17.30
N ASP A 120 -15.10 -12.80 17.12
CA ASP A 120 -15.03 -11.49 17.77
C ASP A 120 -15.76 -10.39 16.96
N LYS A 121 -16.59 -10.74 15.96
CA LYS A 121 -17.22 -9.74 15.10
C LYS A 121 -18.13 -8.78 15.89
N PRO A 122 -18.12 -7.46 15.59
CA PRO A 122 -19.03 -6.51 16.21
C PRO A 122 -20.50 -6.87 15.98
N ILE A 123 -21.31 -6.76 17.03
CA ILE A 123 -22.76 -6.95 16.97
C ILE A 123 -23.42 -5.61 17.30
N PHE A 124 -24.26 -5.14 16.39
CA PHE A 124 -25.04 -3.92 16.52
C PHE A 124 -26.50 -4.22 16.85
N ILE A 125 -27.17 -3.27 17.52
CA ILE A 125 -28.62 -3.33 17.72
C ILE A 125 -29.33 -3.16 16.37
N GLU A 126 -28.79 -2.33 15.49
CA GLU A 126 -29.33 -2.13 14.14
C GLU A 126 -29.02 -3.33 13.23
N THR A 127 -30.06 -4.09 12.86
CA THR A 127 -29.94 -5.25 11.94
C THR A 127 -29.23 -4.91 10.63
N ASN A 128 -29.45 -3.70 10.08
CA ASN A 128 -28.80 -3.25 8.85
C ASN A 128 -27.28 -3.11 9.00
N LYS A 129 -26.77 -2.74 10.19
CA LYS A 129 -25.32 -2.69 10.43
C LYS A 129 -24.72 -4.08 10.51
N ASN A 130 -25.40 -5.04 11.14
CA ASN A 130 -24.94 -6.43 11.15
C ASN A 130 -24.82 -6.99 9.72
N LYS A 131 -25.82 -6.73 8.86
CA LYS A 131 -25.76 -7.11 7.44
C LYS A 131 -24.56 -6.49 6.69
N LYS A 132 -24.23 -5.23 6.96
CA LYS A 132 -23.06 -4.57 6.34
C LYS A 132 -21.72 -5.11 6.83
N ILE A 133 -21.64 -5.58 8.08
CA ILE A 133 -20.45 -6.30 8.55
C ILE A 133 -20.31 -7.60 7.77
N ASP A 134 -21.40 -8.35 7.62
CA ASP A 134 -21.40 -9.61 6.88
C ASP A 134 -21.04 -9.39 5.40
N GLU A 135 -21.62 -8.38 4.74
CA GLU A 135 -21.27 -7.96 3.37
C GLU A 135 -19.78 -7.62 3.23
N PHE A 136 -19.21 -6.90 4.19
CA PHE A 136 -17.78 -6.57 4.17
C PHE A 136 -16.89 -7.81 4.36
N LEU A 137 -17.30 -8.75 5.21
CA LEU A 137 -16.56 -10.01 5.42
C LEU A 137 -16.65 -10.92 4.20
N GLU A 138 -17.81 -10.99 3.54
CA GLU A 138 -17.99 -11.67 2.26
C GLU A 138 -17.07 -11.07 1.20
N TYR A 139 -17.05 -9.73 1.05
CA TYR A 139 -16.08 -9.05 0.18
C TYR A 139 -14.63 -9.45 0.48
N PHE A 140 -14.26 -9.55 1.76
CA PHE A 140 -12.90 -9.94 2.14
C PHE A 140 -12.57 -11.35 1.67
N VAL A 141 -13.48 -12.31 1.89
CA VAL A 141 -13.32 -13.71 1.47
C VAL A 141 -13.23 -13.81 -0.06
N ASP A 142 -14.21 -13.24 -0.75
CA ASP A 142 -14.33 -13.26 -2.21
C ASP A 142 -13.17 -12.57 -2.92
N THR A 143 -12.47 -11.67 -2.25
CA THR A 143 -11.35 -10.91 -2.83
C THR A 143 -9.99 -11.51 -2.48
N TYR A 144 -9.78 -11.91 -1.21
CA TYR A 144 -8.45 -12.20 -0.66
C TYR A 144 -8.23 -13.66 -0.24
N PHE A 145 -9.30 -14.45 -0.06
CA PHE A 145 -9.21 -15.89 0.21
C PHE A 145 -9.52 -16.73 -1.04
N GLU A 146 -10.62 -16.42 -1.71
CA GLU A 146 -11.14 -17.20 -2.85
C GLU A 146 -10.98 -16.47 -4.19
N GLY A 147 -10.58 -15.21 -4.11
CA GLY A 147 -10.62 -14.27 -5.22
C GLY A 147 -9.39 -14.17 -6.09
N LYS A 148 -9.34 -13.02 -6.76
CA LYS A 148 -8.29 -12.63 -7.70
C LYS A 148 -6.91 -12.39 -7.05
N PHE A 149 -6.84 -12.24 -5.73
CA PHE A 149 -5.59 -11.98 -5.02
C PHE A 149 -5.23 -13.13 -4.09
N ASP A 150 -4.32 -13.99 -4.56
CA ASP A 150 -3.75 -15.10 -3.79
C ASP A 150 -3.17 -14.67 -2.44
N ILE A 151 -3.29 -15.52 -1.42
CA ILE A 151 -2.79 -15.26 -0.06
C ILE A 151 -1.31 -14.88 -0.06
N ASN A 152 -0.47 -15.57 -0.85
CA ASN A 152 0.95 -15.28 -0.91
C ASN A 152 1.26 -13.93 -1.56
N LEU A 153 0.32 -13.34 -2.31
CA LEU A 153 0.49 -12.03 -2.92
C LEU A 153 0.44 -10.91 -1.87
N TRP A 154 -0.57 -10.92 -1.00
CA TRP A 154 -0.80 -9.88 0.00
C TRP A 154 -0.18 -10.20 1.38
N ASN A 155 0.21 -11.45 1.63
CA ASN A 155 0.94 -11.82 2.83
C ASN A 155 2.44 -11.45 2.75
N HIS A 156 2.96 -10.97 3.88
CA HIS A 156 4.31 -10.46 4.09
C HIS A 156 4.98 -11.03 5.35
N PHE A 157 4.51 -12.16 5.89
CA PHE A 157 5.15 -12.78 7.05
C PHE A 157 6.61 -13.15 6.76
N ASP A 158 6.90 -13.77 5.63
CA ASP A 158 8.28 -14.10 5.24
C ASP A 158 8.92 -13.06 4.32
N THR A 159 8.32 -11.87 4.20
CA THR A 159 8.95 -10.78 3.47
C THR A 159 10.08 -10.14 4.26
N GLU A 160 11.29 -10.25 3.74
CA GLU A 160 12.44 -9.46 4.17
C GLU A 160 12.51 -8.11 3.43
N GLY A 161 12.99 -7.09 4.14
CA GLY A 161 13.12 -5.73 3.61
C GLY A 161 11.79 -4.97 3.52
N PRO A 162 11.70 -3.98 2.61
CA PRO A 162 10.50 -3.17 2.44
C PRO A 162 9.28 -4.01 2.07
N ARG A 163 8.17 -3.73 2.76
CA ARG A 163 6.82 -4.29 2.54
C ARG A 163 5.86 -3.28 1.92
N THR A 164 6.23 -2.01 1.97
CA THR A 164 5.52 -0.89 1.38
C THR A 164 6.39 -0.21 0.34
N ASN A 165 5.76 0.57 -0.52
CA ASN A 165 6.42 1.40 -1.52
C ASN A 165 6.48 2.88 -1.07
N ASN A 166 6.66 3.17 0.23
CA ASN A 166 6.73 4.55 0.77
C ASN A 166 7.77 5.43 0.04
N ASP A 167 8.88 4.84 -0.41
CA ASP A 167 9.89 5.57 -1.18
C ASP A 167 9.36 6.01 -2.56
N ILE A 168 8.45 5.23 -3.14
CA ILE A 168 7.74 5.53 -4.39
C ILE A 168 6.63 6.55 -4.13
N GLU A 169 5.85 6.41 -3.05
CA GLU A 169 4.83 7.40 -2.67
C GLU A 169 5.44 8.76 -2.36
N GLY A 170 6.48 8.80 -1.54
CA GLY A 170 7.21 10.05 -1.27
C GLY A 170 7.88 10.64 -2.50
N TYR A 171 8.20 9.82 -3.51
CA TYR A 171 8.63 10.30 -4.81
C TYR A 171 7.44 10.87 -5.62
N ASN A 172 6.31 10.16 -5.67
CA ASN A 172 5.10 10.59 -6.36
C ASN A 172 4.53 11.88 -5.77
N LEU A 173 4.57 12.05 -4.44
CA LEU A 173 4.17 13.27 -3.75
C LEU A 173 5.07 14.45 -4.12
N LYS A 174 6.40 14.25 -4.12
CA LYS A 174 7.35 15.27 -4.58
C LYS A 174 7.11 15.63 -6.05
N LEU A 175 6.80 14.64 -6.87
CA LEU A 175 6.46 14.86 -8.27
C LEU A 175 5.18 15.68 -8.40
N LYS A 176 4.10 15.31 -7.70
CA LYS A 176 2.83 16.05 -7.65
C LYS A 176 3.04 17.50 -7.21
N ASN A 177 3.82 17.71 -6.16
CA ASN A 177 4.14 19.04 -5.64
C ASN A 177 5.00 19.85 -6.62
N HIS A 178 5.97 19.22 -7.28
CA HIS A 178 6.79 19.87 -8.31
C HIS A 178 5.96 20.30 -9.53
N VAL A 179 4.96 19.50 -9.89
CA VAL A 179 4.05 19.76 -11.00
C VAL A 179 3.08 20.91 -10.69
N SER A 180 2.62 21.04 -9.43
CA SER A 180 1.82 22.16 -8.91
C SER A 180 0.56 22.54 -9.73
N ARG A 181 0.08 21.67 -10.63
CA ARG A 181 -1.10 21.87 -11.49
C ARG A 181 -1.84 20.56 -11.73
N ALA A 182 -3.16 20.61 -11.69
CA ALA A 182 -4.00 19.53 -12.21
C ALA A 182 -3.88 19.50 -13.75
N HIS A 183 -3.69 18.30 -14.32
CA HIS A 183 -3.61 18.03 -15.76
C HIS A 183 -2.48 18.78 -16.50
N LEU A 184 -1.27 18.22 -16.45
CA LEU A 184 -0.15 18.64 -17.27
C LEU A 184 -0.40 18.38 -18.77
N ASP A 185 -0.03 19.34 -19.60
CA ASP A 185 0.17 19.04 -21.02
C ASP A 185 1.40 18.12 -21.23
N ILE A 186 1.44 17.48 -22.39
CA ILE A 186 2.48 16.50 -22.71
C ILE A 186 3.89 17.09 -22.71
N TYR A 187 4.04 18.36 -23.12
CA TYR A 187 5.35 19.03 -23.19
C TYR A 187 5.91 19.30 -21.79
N LYS A 188 5.08 19.79 -20.87
CA LYS A 188 5.48 19.94 -19.47
C LYS A 188 5.73 18.60 -18.81
N SER A 189 4.98 17.56 -19.17
CA SER A 189 5.25 16.20 -18.69
C SER A 189 6.67 15.75 -19.08
N PHE A 190 7.10 16.01 -20.32
CA PHE A 190 8.48 15.73 -20.74
C PHE A 190 9.53 16.53 -19.97
N GLN A 191 9.31 17.83 -19.74
CA GLN A 191 10.23 18.66 -18.95
C GLN A 191 10.39 18.14 -17.52
N VAL A 192 9.28 17.71 -16.92
CA VAL A 192 9.27 17.07 -15.60
C VAL A 192 10.06 15.77 -15.64
N PHE A 193 9.83 14.89 -16.64
CA PHE A 193 10.59 13.65 -16.76
C PHE A 193 12.08 13.86 -16.96
N GLN A 194 12.50 14.85 -17.75
CA GLN A 194 13.91 15.22 -17.91
C GLN A 194 14.53 15.68 -16.58
N THR A 195 13.78 16.45 -15.79
CA THR A 195 14.22 16.88 -14.45
C THR A 195 14.38 15.68 -13.52
N GLN A 196 13.45 14.73 -13.56
CA GLN A 196 13.53 13.51 -12.75
C GLN A 196 14.64 12.58 -13.20
N GLU A 197 14.89 12.45 -14.51
CA GLU A 197 16.01 11.69 -15.06
C GLU A 197 17.34 12.27 -14.59
N HIS A 198 17.51 13.60 -14.64
CA HIS A 198 18.71 14.24 -14.13
C HIS A 198 18.94 13.94 -12.63
N ALA A 199 17.89 14.05 -11.82
CA ALA A 199 17.96 13.71 -10.39
C ALA A 199 18.24 12.22 -10.14
N ALA A 200 17.70 11.33 -10.97
CA ALA A 200 17.94 9.89 -10.91
C ALA A 200 19.39 9.54 -11.28
N PHE A 201 19.93 10.19 -12.32
CA PHE A 201 21.30 9.99 -12.79
C PHE A 201 22.35 10.40 -11.75
N VAL A 202 22.10 11.48 -10.99
CA VAL A 202 22.96 11.87 -9.86
C VAL A 202 23.00 10.75 -8.79
N LYS A 203 21.86 10.15 -8.45
CA LYS A 203 21.80 9.04 -7.50
C LYS A 203 22.48 7.79 -8.05
N TYR A 204 22.33 7.52 -9.34
CA TYR A 204 23.00 6.42 -10.01
C TYR A 204 24.54 6.57 -9.96
N LYS A 205 25.07 7.76 -10.27
CA LYS A 205 26.51 8.06 -10.12
C LYS A 205 27.00 7.85 -8.69
N HIS A 206 26.26 8.34 -7.71
CA HIS A 206 26.61 8.09 -6.30
C HIS A 206 26.70 6.60 -5.96
N ALA A 207 25.79 5.78 -6.50
CA ALA A 207 25.83 4.34 -6.31
C ALA A 207 27.06 3.69 -7.00
N LEU A 208 27.44 4.14 -8.19
CA LEU A 208 28.67 3.70 -8.87
C LEU A 208 29.93 4.08 -8.09
N ASP A 209 29.94 5.24 -7.45
CA ASP A 209 31.04 5.70 -6.59
C ASP A 209 31.08 4.97 -5.22
N GLY A 210 30.22 3.97 -5.00
CA GLY A 210 30.14 3.24 -3.74
C GLY A 210 29.60 4.06 -2.56
N LYS A 211 29.00 5.22 -2.82
CA LYS A 211 28.40 6.03 -1.75
C LYS A 211 27.18 5.31 -1.18
N PRO A 212 27.01 5.29 0.15
CA PRO A 212 25.89 4.61 0.76
C PRO A 212 24.57 5.26 0.34
N ALA A 213 23.53 4.44 0.18
CA ALA A 213 22.19 4.94 -0.02
C ALA A 213 21.74 5.80 1.17
N GLN A 214 20.84 6.74 0.91
CA GLN A 214 20.24 7.55 1.96
C GLN A 214 19.59 6.64 3.01
N PRO A 215 19.88 6.83 4.31
CA PRO A 215 19.35 5.97 5.35
C PRO A 215 17.82 6.09 5.41
N ARG A 216 17.16 4.96 5.70
CA ARG A 216 15.71 4.95 5.93
C ARG A 216 15.39 5.75 7.21
N LYS A 217 14.19 6.33 7.26
CA LYS A 217 13.68 7.01 8.46
C LYS A 217 13.81 6.07 9.68
N LYS A 218 14.35 6.57 10.80
CA LYS A 218 14.58 5.80 12.04
C LYS A 218 13.32 5.07 12.52
N LEU A 219 12.16 5.73 12.44
CA LEU A 219 10.86 5.14 12.80
C LEU A 219 10.55 3.87 12.01
N ASN A 220 10.80 3.88 10.70
CA ASN A 220 10.55 2.70 9.85
C ASN A 220 11.48 1.55 10.19
N ILE A 221 12.74 1.86 10.51
CA ILE A 221 13.72 0.87 10.97
C ILE A 221 13.28 0.27 12.32
N GLY A 222 12.85 1.12 13.25
CA GLY A 222 12.32 0.70 14.56
C GLY A 222 11.14 -0.26 14.42
N ARG A 223 10.15 0.08 13.58
CA ARG A 223 9.01 -0.79 13.31
C ARG A 223 9.39 -2.12 12.66
N ASP A 224 10.32 -2.11 11.72
CA ASP A 224 10.83 -3.35 11.11
C ASP A 224 11.52 -4.23 12.15
N ASN A 225 12.27 -3.63 13.10
CA ASN A 225 12.92 -4.35 14.18
C ASN A 225 11.92 -4.93 15.18
N GLU A 226 10.90 -4.17 15.59
CA GLU A 226 9.83 -4.67 16.48
C GLU A 226 9.10 -5.86 15.84
N ILE A 227 8.73 -5.75 14.57
CA ILE A 227 8.06 -6.84 13.85
C ILE A 227 8.98 -8.07 13.75
N LYS A 228 10.28 -7.89 13.54
CA LYS A 228 11.26 -9.00 13.57
C LYS A 228 11.33 -9.66 14.94
N ILE A 229 11.32 -8.88 16.03
CA ILE A 229 11.32 -9.40 17.40
C ILE A 229 10.06 -10.22 17.64
N TYR A 230 8.88 -9.70 17.32
CA TYR A 230 7.62 -10.44 17.50
C TYR A 230 7.58 -11.72 16.66
N LYS A 231 8.07 -11.70 15.41
CA LYS A 231 8.19 -12.90 14.57
C LYS A 231 9.09 -13.95 15.20
N LYS A 232 10.24 -13.53 15.76
CA LYS A 232 11.16 -14.42 16.45
C LYS A 232 10.51 -15.05 17.69
N LEU A 233 9.87 -14.25 18.53
CA LEU A 233 9.17 -14.74 19.72
C LEU A 233 8.06 -15.74 19.36
N LEU A 234 7.31 -15.50 18.28
CA LEU A 234 6.29 -16.43 17.80
C LEU A 234 6.93 -17.75 17.31
N LYS A 235 7.98 -17.67 16.48
CA LYS A 235 8.68 -18.86 15.95
C LYS A 235 9.33 -19.72 17.04
N GLU A 236 9.77 -19.10 18.13
CA GLU A 236 10.36 -19.78 19.30
C GLU A 236 9.31 -20.29 20.29
N GLY A 237 8.01 -20.03 20.06
CA GLY A 237 6.94 -20.42 20.98
C GLY A 237 6.86 -19.59 22.26
N ASN A 238 7.60 -18.47 22.35
CA ASN A 238 7.61 -17.57 23.50
C ASN A 238 6.32 -16.74 23.62
N ILE A 239 5.60 -16.54 22.51
CA ILE A 239 4.28 -15.94 22.45
C ILE A 239 3.38 -16.78 21.54
N ASN A 240 2.07 -16.80 21.83
CA ASN A 240 1.09 -17.40 20.94
C ASN A 240 0.63 -16.41 19.85
N ILE A 241 -0.16 -16.90 18.89
CA ILE A 241 -0.62 -16.10 17.75
C ILE A 241 -1.48 -14.90 18.16
N ASP A 242 -2.25 -15.00 19.26
CA ASP A 242 -3.10 -13.91 19.73
C ASP A 242 -2.26 -12.76 20.29
N VAL A 243 -1.25 -13.07 21.11
CA VAL A 243 -0.28 -12.09 21.61
C VAL A 243 0.48 -11.47 20.45
N TYR A 244 0.88 -12.28 19.46
CA TYR A 244 1.54 -11.78 18.25
C TYR A 244 0.67 -10.77 17.48
N VAL A 245 -0.58 -11.11 17.17
CA VAL A 245 -1.52 -10.23 16.45
C VAL A 245 -1.79 -8.96 17.25
N ASN A 246 -1.99 -9.06 18.57
CA ASN A 246 -2.22 -7.88 19.42
C ASN A 246 -1.00 -6.93 19.42
N ASN A 247 0.23 -7.47 19.43
CA ASN A 247 1.45 -6.69 19.31
C ASN A 247 1.61 -6.05 17.91
N LEU A 248 0.96 -6.61 16.88
CA LEU A 248 0.96 -6.03 15.53
C LEU A 248 -0.05 -4.89 15.35
N LEU A 249 -1.12 -4.84 16.15
CA LEU A 249 -2.18 -3.84 15.97
C LEU A 249 -1.61 -2.43 15.83
N PRO A 250 -0.72 -1.91 16.71
CA PRO A 250 -0.19 -0.54 16.65
C PRO A 250 0.39 -0.11 15.29
N PHE A 251 0.92 -1.04 14.48
CA PHE A 251 1.48 -0.74 13.17
C PHE A 251 0.43 -0.35 12.12
N PHE A 252 -0.83 -0.75 12.33
CA PHE A 252 -1.95 -0.48 11.44
C PHE A 252 -2.91 0.59 11.99
N SER A 253 -2.42 1.51 12.82
CA SER A 253 -3.24 2.63 13.26
C SER A 253 -3.52 3.57 12.08
N PHE A 254 -4.69 4.20 12.04
CA PHE A 254 -5.01 5.29 11.11
C PHE A 254 -5.21 6.53 11.97
N ARG A 255 -4.23 7.45 11.99
CA ARG A 255 -4.33 8.68 12.79
C ARG A 255 -5.45 9.56 12.23
N LYS A 256 -6.26 10.13 13.12
CA LYS A 256 -7.07 11.33 12.84
C LYS A 256 -6.12 12.49 12.55
N ASN A 257 -6.32 13.26 11.50
CA ASN A 257 -5.61 14.53 11.35
C ASN A 257 -5.99 15.44 12.51
N LYS A 258 -5.02 15.75 13.39
CA LYS A 258 -5.12 16.90 14.29
C LYS A 258 -4.88 18.16 13.47
N LYS A 259 -5.89 18.67 12.75
CA LYS A 259 -5.89 20.04 12.22
C LYS A 259 -7.17 20.78 12.59
N LYS A 260 -7.16 21.32 13.80
CA LYS A 260 -7.68 22.64 14.25
C LYS A 260 -7.42 22.71 15.77
N ASP A 261 -7.06 23.89 16.28
CA ASP A 261 -6.75 24.23 17.69
C ASP A 261 -5.27 24.45 18.08
N LYS A 262 -4.37 24.72 17.12
CA LYS A 262 -3.14 25.48 17.43
C LYS A 262 -2.87 26.56 16.39
N ALA A 263 -3.63 27.65 16.49
CA ALA A 263 -3.11 28.96 16.07
C ALA A 263 -2.23 29.49 17.21
N ALA A 264 -1.09 30.10 16.85
CA ALA A 264 -0.01 30.60 17.70
C ALA A 264 0.97 29.54 18.25
N ASP A 265 1.91 29.13 17.40
CA ASP A 265 3.32 29.48 17.63
C ASP A 265 4.16 29.11 16.39
N ILE A 266 4.88 30.09 15.86
CA ILE A 266 5.85 29.90 14.78
C ILE A 266 7.09 29.27 15.41
N SER A 267 7.28 27.97 15.19
CA SER A 267 8.61 27.37 15.18
C SER A 267 8.66 26.17 14.24
N ASP A 268 9.74 26.16 13.47
CA ASP A 268 10.13 25.23 12.43
C ASP A 268 10.03 23.75 12.89
N SER A 269 9.03 23.03 12.39
CA SER A 269 8.96 21.56 12.44
C SER A 269 8.08 21.04 11.31
N SER A 270 8.73 20.62 10.22
CA SER A 270 8.08 19.87 9.13
C SER A 270 7.92 18.41 9.53
N ASP A 271 7.04 18.17 10.50
CA ASP A 271 6.61 16.83 10.92
C ASP A 271 5.44 16.35 10.04
N GLU A 272 5.76 15.74 8.90
CA GLU A 272 4.80 14.90 8.15
C GLU A 272 5.00 13.42 8.51
N ASP A 273 4.03 12.96 9.29
CA ASP A 273 3.94 11.67 9.98
C ASP A 273 3.94 10.46 9.03
N GLY A 274 4.87 9.54 9.28
CA GLY A 274 4.90 8.21 8.66
C GLY A 274 3.98 7.23 9.39
N ASN A 275 2.67 7.37 9.23
CA ASN A 275 1.71 6.32 9.56
C ASN A 275 1.50 5.41 8.34
N VAL A 276 0.96 4.19 8.48
CA VAL A 276 0.67 3.37 7.29
C VAL A 276 -0.28 4.13 6.37
N LEU A 277 -1.23 4.94 6.86
CA LEU A 277 -2.15 5.71 6.00
C LEU A 277 -2.55 7.04 6.68
N SER A 278 -1.63 8.02 6.74
CA SER A 278 -1.92 9.38 7.26
C SER A 278 -2.54 10.34 6.23
N GLU A 279 -2.58 9.99 4.94
CA GLU A 279 -2.96 10.93 3.85
C GLU A 279 -4.37 10.71 3.25
N VAL A 280 -5.14 9.74 3.75
CA VAL A 280 -6.44 9.32 3.17
C VAL A 280 -7.50 10.43 3.17
N GLU A 281 -7.37 11.45 4.03
CA GLU A 281 -8.35 12.53 4.14
C GLU A 281 -8.19 13.62 3.07
N SER A 282 -7.10 13.64 2.29
CA SER A 282 -6.88 14.70 1.28
C SER A 282 -7.51 14.43 -0.09
N GLU A 283 -8.00 13.20 -0.34
CA GLU A 283 -8.61 12.81 -1.63
C GLU A 283 -10.14 12.81 -1.62
N SER A 284 -10.80 12.96 -0.46
CA SER A 284 -12.27 12.82 -0.35
C SER A 284 -13.09 14.08 -0.63
N GLU A 285 -12.49 15.18 -1.09
CA GLU A 285 -13.22 16.45 -1.32
C GLU A 285 -13.34 16.88 -2.79
N ASN A 286 -12.80 16.16 -3.78
CA ASN A 286 -12.92 16.57 -5.18
C ASN A 286 -13.20 15.39 -6.11
N GLU A 287 -14.41 14.83 -6.05
CA GLU A 287 -15.06 14.12 -7.15
C GLU A 287 -16.58 14.28 -6.96
N VAL A 288 -17.07 15.49 -7.24
CA VAL A 288 -18.47 15.70 -7.64
C VAL A 288 -18.44 15.68 -9.16
N GLU A 289 -18.68 14.53 -9.76
CA GLU A 289 -19.01 14.48 -11.19
C GLU A 289 -20.42 15.07 -11.37
N GLU A 290 -20.48 16.20 -12.07
CA GLU A 290 -21.68 16.73 -12.70
C GLU A 290 -22.23 15.67 -13.66
N VAL A 291 -23.44 15.21 -13.37
CA VAL A 291 -24.26 14.45 -14.31
C VAL A 291 -24.85 15.46 -15.29
N ASP A 292 -24.24 15.60 -16.47
CA ASP A 292 -24.84 16.31 -17.58
C ASP A 292 -25.91 15.42 -18.25
N GLU A 293 -27.16 15.86 -18.12
CA GLU A 293 -28.27 15.45 -18.99
C GLU A 293 -27.95 15.85 -20.43
N MET A 294 -28.02 14.90 -21.36
CA MET A 294 -28.76 15.02 -22.64
C MET A 294 -28.47 13.82 -23.55
N GLY A 295 -29.54 13.14 -23.98
CA GLY A 295 -29.51 12.35 -25.22
C GLY A 295 -30.21 10.99 -25.18
N LEU A 296 -31.50 10.97 -24.87
CA LEU A 296 -32.57 10.49 -25.76
C LEU A 296 -33.92 11.01 -25.27
#